data_AF-A0A1I5DZ48-F1
#
_entry.id   AF-A0A1I5DZ48-F1
#
_cell.length_a   1.000
_cell.length_b   1.000
_cell.length_c   1.000
_cell.angle_alpha   90.00
_cell.angle_beta   90.00
_cell.angle_gamma   90.00
#
_symmetry.space_group_name_H-M   'P 1'
#
loop_
_entity.id
_entity.type
_entity.pdbx_description
1 polymer ?
#
loop_
_entity_poly.entity_id
_entity_poly.type
_entity_poly.pdbx_seq_one_letter_code
_entity_poly.pdbx_strand_id
1 'polypeptide(L)'
;MEVSSIFGNSFNYMFKSNSVRYKKWKMTDELKTKITELAKADVKKRKYMDDEYKELLTHEYKSVGPDREALKRAAVSMMHQSNTRGLNSLEILLGGNKYISTGNEYGFGQATHYYDAEGEEVLCYTGGSGFAVVPTKIEERVLQEMVRTYKAAWDEAKANRDKQPIAASVNIDITGVIIEESTFDTTI
;
A
#
# COMPACT_ATOMS: atom_id res chain seq x y z
N MET A 1 11.03 22.01 7.00
CA MET A 1 10.51 23.26 6.41
C MET A 1 9.05 23.01 6.07
N GLU A 2 8.13 23.70 6.74
CA GLU A 2 6.71 23.64 6.36
C GLU A 2 6.50 24.37 5.03
N VAL A 3 5.75 23.75 4.11
CA VAL A 3 5.35 24.32 2.80
C VAL A 3 4.63 25.68 2.92
N SER A 4 4.07 25.97 4.11
CA SER A 4 3.51 27.28 4.49
C SER A 4 4.52 28.43 4.36
N SER A 5 5.81 28.15 4.60
CA SER A 5 6.88 29.17 4.59
C SER A 5 7.33 29.58 3.19
N ILE A 6 7.09 28.75 2.17
CA ILE A 6 7.55 29.00 0.80
C ILE A 6 6.51 29.80 0.00
N PHE A 7 5.21 29.62 0.27
CA PHE A 7 4.13 30.12 -0.60
C PHE A 7 3.20 31.19 -0.02
N GLY A 8 3.40 31.62 1.23
CA GLY A 8 2.59 32.67 1.86
C GLY A 8 1.09 32.36 1.92
N ASN A 9 0.30 33.32 2.41
CA ASN A 9 -1.14 33.16 2.69
C ASN A 9 -2.00 32.78 1.46
N SER A 10 -1.49 32.96 0.23
CA SER A 10 -2.20 32.65 -1.02
C SER A 10 -2.38 31.15 -1.28
N PHE A 11 -1.48 30.29 -0.78
CA PHE A 11 -1.63 28.83 -0.91
C PHE A 11 -2.86 28.33 -0.13
N ASN A 12 -3.05 28.83 1.09
CA ASN A 12 -4.20 28.50 1.95
C ASN A 12 -5.55 28.99 1.38
N TYR A 13 -5.58 30.09 0.63
CA TYR A 13 -6.80 30.56 -0.03
C TYR A 13 -7.18 29.69 -1.23
N MET A 14 -6.20 29.09 -1.91
CA MET A 14 -6.44 28.33 -3.14
C MET A 14 -7.09 26.95 -2.87
N PHE A 15 -6.81 26.32 -1.73
CA PHE A 15 -7.41 25.03 -1.34
C PHE A 15 -8.66 25.17 -0.44
N LYS A 16 -9.13 26.39 -0.19
CA LYS A 16 -10.22 26.67 0.77
C LYS A 16 -11.60 26.17 0.34
N SER A 17 -11.75 25.58 -0.85
CA SER A 17 -12.99 24.97 -1.30
C SER A 17 -12.74 23.80 -2.26
N ASN A 18 -13.27 22.64 -1.90
CA ASN A 18 -13.29 21.35 -2.62
C ASN A 18 -12.09 20.43 -2.37
N SER A 19 -12.13 19.75 -1.22
CA SER A 19 -11.31 18.57 -0.94
C SER A 19 -11.47 17.52 -2.04
N VAL A 20 -10.36 16.98 -2.55
CA VAL A 20 -10.38 15.71 -3.29
C VAL A 20 -10.99 14.68 -2.35
N ARG A 21 -12.09 14.07 -2.76
CA ARG A 21 -12.78 13.05 -1.96
C ARG A 21 -12.01 11.74 -2.08
N TYR A 22 -10.87 11.64 -1.39
CA TYR A 22 -10.24 10.35 -1.19
C TYR A 22 -11.21 9.42 -0.47
N LYS A 23 -11.21 8.16 -0.88
CA LYS A 23 -12.00 7.13 -0.23
C LYS A 23 -11.58 7.11 1.25
N LYS A 24 -12.53 7.36 2.15
CA LYS A 24 -12.31 7.24 3.61
C LYS A 24 -12.09 5.76 3.93
N TRP A 25 -10.85 5.32 3.85
CA TRP A 25 -10.48 3.95 4.12
C TRP A 25 -10.35 3.70 5.62
N LYS A 26 -10.82 2.53 6.04
CA LYS A 26 -10.69 2.01 7.39
C LYS A 26 -10.54 0.50 7.31
N MET A 27 -9.72 -0.06 8.19
CA MET A 27 -9.65 -1.51 8.35
C MET A 27 -10.96 -2.05 8.92
N THR A 28 -11.77 -2.70 8.08
CA THR A 28 -13.02 -3.37 8.48
C THR A 28 -12.73 -4.74 9.08
N ASP A 29 -13.65 -5.26 9.90
CA ASP A 29 -13.48 -6.58 10.51
C ASP A 29 -13.53 -7.71 9.48
N GLU A 30 -14.28 -7.53 8.39
CA GLU A 30 -14.26 -8.42 7.23
C GLU A 30 -12.86 -8.48 6.58
N LEU A 31 -12.22 -7.31 6.38
CA LEU A 31 -10.89 -7.24 5.80
C LEU A 31 -9.83 -7.87 6.72
N LYS A 32 -9.91 -7.61 8.03
CA LYS A 32 -9.02 -8.26 9.02
C LYS A 32 -9.17 -9.78 9.00
N THR A 33 -10.41 -10.27 8.95
CA THR A 33 -10.70 -11.71 8.89
C THR A 33 -10.07 -12.31 7.63
N LYS A 34 -10.29 -11.69 6.47
CA LYS A 34 -9.69 -12.13 5.20
C LYS A 34 -8.16 -12.15 5.24
N ILE A 35 -7.52 -11.09 5.76
CA ILE A 35 -6.06 -11.03 5.92
C ILE A 35 -5.56 -12.15 6.84
N THR A 36 -6.28 -12.43 7.92
CA THR A 36 -5.92 -13.46 8.91
C THR A 36 -6.04 -14.87 8.31
N GLU A 37 -7.09 -15.13 7.55
CA GLU A 37 -7.28 -16.41 6.84
C GLU A 37 -6.18 -16.64 5.80
N LEU A 38 -5.86 -15.62 5.00
CA LEU A 38 -4.75 -15.67 4.05
C LEU A 38 -3.41 -15.95 4.74
N ALA A 39 -3.09 -15.24 5.82
CA ALA A 39 -1.87 -15.48 6.58
C ALA A 39 -1.78 -16.92 7.12
N LYS A 40 -2.89 -17.48 7.63
CA LYS A 40 -2.96 -18.87 8.09
C LYS A 40 -2.78 -19.87 6.95
N ALA A 41 -3.39 -19.62 5.79
CA ALA A 41 -3.24 -20.46 4.60
C ALA A 41 -1.79 -20.44 4.10
N ASP A 42 -1.18 -19.27 4.06
CA ASP A 42 0.19 -19.03 3.65
C ASP A 42 1.21 -19.76 4.55
N VAL A 43 0.97 -19.81 5.87
CA VAL A 43 1.80 -20.59 6.81
C VAL A 43 1.78 -22.09 6.48
N LYS A 44 0.60 -22.62 6.09
CA LYS A 44 0.47 -24.02 5.63
C LYS A 44 1.21 -24.26 4.32
N LYS A 45 1.14 -23.29 3.40
CA LYS A 45 1.91 -23.28 2.13
C LYS A 45 3.41 -23.04 2.34
N ARG A 46 3.85 -22.66 3.56
CA ARG A 46 5.22 -22.21 3.89
C ARG A 46 5.72 -21.05 3.01
N LYS A 47 4.81 -20.25 2.46
CA LYS A 47 5.13 -19.10 1.58
C LYS A 47 4.67 -17.83 2.28
N TYR A 48 5.59 -16.98 2.70
CA TYR A 48 5.27 -15.71 3.34
C TYR A 48 4.77 -14.70 2.30
N MET A 49 3.61 -14.08 2.58
CA MET A 49 2.90 -13.16 1.69
C MET A 49 2.71 -13.74 0.29
N ASP A 50 1.81 -14.72 0.18
CA ASP A 50 1.46 -15.30 -1.11
C ASP A 50 0.78 -14.28 -2.03
N ASP A 51 0.66 -14.63 -3.30
CA ASP A 51 0.23 -13.71 -4.35
C ASP A 51 -1.22 -13.24 -4.13
N GLU A 52 -2.09 -14.09 -3.56
CA GLU A 52 -3.45 -13.72 -3.13
C GLU A 52 -3.46 -12.54 -2.14
N TYR A 53 -2.55 -12.54 -1.15
CA TYR A 53 -2.45 -11.42 -0.20
C TYR A 53 -1.87 -10.17 -0.87
N LYS A 54 -0.87 -10.32 -1.74
CA LYS A 54 -0.28 -9.19 -2.48
C LYS A 54 -1.29 -8.53 -3.41
N GLU A 55 -2.15 -9.32 -4.06
CA GLU A 55 -3.23 -8.82 -4.90
C GLU A 55 -4.26 -8.05 -4.07
N LEU A 56 -4.67 -8.58 -2.91
CA LEU A 56 -5.56 -7.89 -1.97
C LEU A 56 -4.97 -6.56 -1.50
N LEU A 57 -3.69 -6.56 -1.09
CA LEU A 57 -2.97 -5.36 -0.67
C LEU A 57 -2.90 -4.32 -1.80
N THR A 58 -2.55 -4.77 -3.01
CA THR A 58 -2.46 -3.91 -4.19
C THR A 58 -3.82 -3.30 -4.56
N HIS A 59 -4.90 -4.08 -4.43
CA HIS A 59 -6.26 -3.61 -4.68
C HIS A 59 -6.67 -2.52 -3.69
N GLU A 60 -6.52 -2.77 -2.39
CA GLU A 60 -6.88 -1.78 -1.35
C GLU A 60 -6.05 -0.51 -1.48
N TYR A 61 -4.74 -0.65 -1.68
CA TYR A 61 -3.80 0.46 -1.89
C TYR A 61 -4.20 1.33 -3.09
N LYS A 62 -4.46 0.71 -4.26
CA LYS A 62 -4.87 1.45 -5.46
C LYS A 62 -6.25 2.10 -5.32
N SER A 63 -7.13 1.55 -4.48
CA SER A 63 -8.49 2.07 -4.31
C SER A 63 -8.56 3.39 -3.53
N VAL A 64 -7.49 3.74 -2.79
CA VAL A 64 -7.43 4.95 -1.96
C VAL A 64 -6.53 6.02 -2.56
N GLY A 65 -5.64 5.65 -3.48
CA GLY A 65 -4.72 6.55 -4.15
C GLY A 65 -5.39 7.43 -5.21
N PRO A 66 -4.76 8.56 -5.57
CA PRO A 66 -5.18 9.38 -6.71
C PRO A 66 -5.03 8.63 -8.04
N ASP A 67 -5.79 9.03 -9.06
CA ASP A 67 -5.60 8.58 -10.44
C ASP A 67 -4.31 9.18 -11.03
N ARG A 68 -3.20 8.54 -10.72
CA ARG A 68 -1.86 8.98 -11.15
C ARG A 68 -1.66 8.84 -12.64
N GLU A 69 -2.37 7.94 -13.31
CA GLU A 69 -2.25 7.78 -14.76
C GLU A 69 -2.92 8.94 -15.48
N ALA A 70 -4.09 9.40 -15.01
CA ALA A 70 -4.67 10.65 -15.46
C ALA A 70 -3.74 11.84 -15.18
N LEU A 71 -3.18 11.93 -13.97
CA LEU A 71 -2.26 13.03 -13.60
C LEU A 71 -1.00 13.06 -14.47
N LYS A 72 -0.37 11.91 -14.75
CA LYS A 72 0.79 11.82 -15.66
C LYS A 72 0.42 12.24 -17.08
N ARG A 73 -0.70 11.78 -17.62
CA ARG A 73 -1.17 12.21 -18.95
C ARG A 73 -1.40 13.71 -18.99
N ALA A 74 -2.00 14.27 -17.93
CA ALA A 74 -2.22 15.70 -17.82
C ALA A 74 -0.91 16.48 -17.76
N ALA A 75 0.04 16.03 -16.95
CA ALA A 75 1.39 16.60 -16.86
C ALA A 75 2.11 16.61 -18.22
N VAL A 76 2.11 15.48 -18.94
CA VAL A 76 2.72 15.38 -20.29
C VAL A 76 2.00 16.29 -21.29
N SER A 77 0.67 16.37 -21.25
CA SER A 77 -0.09 17.28 -22.12
C SER A 77 0.27 18.75 -21.88
N MET A 78 0.55 19.13 -20.62
CA MET A 78 1.00 20.47 -20.28
C MET A 78 2.45 20.73 -20.71
N MET A 79 3.33 19.74 -20.71
CA MET A 79 4.70 19.85 -21.24
C MET A 79 4.72 20.20 -22.74
N HIS A 80 3.78 19.64 -23.51
CA HIS A 80 3.70 19.87 -24.96
C HIS A 80 3.01 21.19 -25.34
N GLN A 81 2.25 21.78 -24.43
CA GLN A 81 1.60 23.08 -24.62
C GLN A 81 2.55 24.17 -24.13
N SER A 82 3.45 24.63 -24.99
CA SER A 82 4.28 25.79 -24.69
C SER A 82 3.37 27.00 -24.44
N ASN A 83 3.39 27.49 -23.21
CA ASN A 83 2.80 28.75 -22.74
C ASN A 83 1.29 28.75 -22.40
N THR A 84 1.03 29.05 -21.12
CA THR A 84 -0.18 29.72 -20.57
C THR A 84 -1.55 29.06 -20.76
N ARG A 85 -1.90 28.09 -19.90
CA ARG A 85 -3.25 28.05 -19.31
C ARG A 85 -3.11 27.70 -17.84
N GLY A 86 -3.35 28.69 -16.97
CA GLY A 86 -3.09 28.66 -15.53
C GLY A 86 -3.73 27.49 -14.79
N LEU A 87 -3.50 27.45 -13.48
CA LEU A 87 -3.87 26.41 -12.47
C LEU A 87 -5.22 25.67 -12.68
N ASN A 88 -6.14 26.19 -13.48
CA ASN A 88 -7.40 25.59 -13.92
C ASN A 88 -7.26 24.49 -15.00
N SER A 89 -6.12 24.35 -15.69
CA SER A 89 -5.94 23.38 -16.78
C SER A 89 -5.82 21.92 -16.30
N LEU A 90 -5.14 21.68 -15.18
CA LEU A 90 -5.12 20.38 -14.50
C LEU A 90 -6.52 19.99 -14.00
N GLU A 91 -7.24 20.94 -13.42
CA GLU A 91 -8.60 20.72 -12.92
C GLU A 91 -9.55 20.29 -14.04
N ILE A 92 -9.52 20.96 -15.20
CA ILE A 92 -10.34 20.58 -16.36
C ILE A 92 -9.93 19.20 -16.90
N LEU A 93 -8.62 18.94 -17.03
CA LEU A 93 -8.11 17.70 -17.62
C LEU A 93 -8.27 16.48 -16.71
N LEU A 94 -8.40 16.71 -15.40
CA LEU A 94 -8.58 15.67 -14.38
C LEU A 94 -10.02 15.59 -13.87
N GLY A 95 -10.98 16.10 -14.64
CA GLY A 95 -12.42 15.94 -14.37
C GLY A 95 -12.91 16.68 -13.13
N GLY A 96 -12.35 17.86 -12.86
CA GLY A 96 -12.66 18.70 -11.70
C GLY A 96 -11.79 18.41 -10.46
N ASN A 97 -10.83 17.50 -10.54
CA ASN A 97 -9.90 17.25 -9.43
C ASN A 97 -8.79 18.31 -9.42
N LYS A 98 -8.69 19.05 -8.33
CA LYS A 98 -7.72 20.14 -8.18
C LYS A 98 -6.35 19.59 -7.81
N TYR A 99 -5.37 19.89 -8.66
CA TYR A 99 -3.95 19.65 -8.38
C TYR A 99 -3.16 20.94 -8.65
N ILE A 100 -2.11 21.14 -7.86
CA ILE A 100 -1.17 22.25 -8.05
C ILE A 100 0.19 21.67 -8.42
N SER A 101 0.83 22.21 -9.45
CA SER A 101 2.23 21.92 -9.73
C SER A 101 3.13 23.06 -9.26
N THR A 102 4.29 22.72 -8.70
CA THR A 102 5.34 23.68 -8.36
C THR A 102 6.69 23.17 -8.85
N GLY A 103 7.50 24.04 -9.44
CA GLY A 103 8.84 23.68 -9.91
C GLY A 103 9.33 24.64 -11.01
N ASN A 104 10.64 24.64 -11.23
CA ASN A 104 11.24 25.40 -12.33
C ASN A 104 11.05 24.65 -13.65
N GLU A 105 10.94 25.41 -14.74
CA GLU A 105 10.60 24.91 -16.07
C GLU A 105 11.53 23.79 -16.55
N TYR A 106 10.93 22.89 -17.35
CA TYR A 106 11.44 21.61 -17.82
C TYR A 106 12.90 21.66 -18.31
N GLY A 107 13.81 21.10 -17.51
CA GLY A 107 15.24 20.99 -17.83
C GLY A 107 15.90 19.81 -17.10
N PHE A 108 17.06 19.36 -17.56
CA PHE A 108 17.80 18.25 -16.93
C PHE A 108 18.14 18.59 -15.47
N GLY A 109 17.72 17.74 -14.53
CA GLY A 109 17.88 17.99 -13.09
C GLY A 109 16.86 18.95 -12.45
N GLN A 110 15.89 19.46 -13.23
CA GLN A 110 14.77 20.24 -12.69
C GLN A 110 13.61 19.30 -12.31
N ALA A 111 12.96 19.59 -11.19
CA ALA A 111 11.83 18.81 -10.68
C ALA A 111 10.54 19.64 -10.65
N THR A 112 9.44 19.01 -11.09
CA THR A 112 8.07 19.52 -10.96
C THR A 112 7.32 18.61 -10.00
N HIS A 113 6.90 19.16 -8.87
CA HIS A 113 6.15 18.48 -7.83
C HIS A 113 4.66 18.75 -8.03
N TYR A 114 3.82 17.72 -7.89
CA TYR A 114 2.37 17.81 -8.03
C TYR A 114 1.73 17.49 -6.69
N TYR A 115 0.90 18.42 -6.21
CA TYR A 115 0.18 18.34 -4.96
C TYR A 115 -1.31 18.16 -5.23
N ASP A 116 -1.96 17.37 -4.40
CA ASP A 116 -3.42 17.22 -4.41
C ASP A 116 -4.14 18.37 -3.71
N ALA A 117 -5.48 18.27 -3.61
CA ALA A 117 -6.30 19.27 -2.94
C ALA A 117 -6.12 19.35 -1.42
N GLU A 118 -5.52 18.35 -0.78
CA GLU A 118 -5.17 18.36 0.64
C GLU A 118 -3.75 18.91 0.86
N GLY A 119 -3.02 19.20 -0.21
CA GLY A 119 -1.65 19.68 -0.18
C GLY A 119 -0.62 18.56 0.00
N GLU A 120 -1.00 17.29 -0.19
CA GLU A 120 -0.05 16.17 -0.19
C GLU A 120 0.61 16.06 -1.57
N GLU A 121 1.93 15.85 -1.60
CA GLU A 121 2.63 15.56 -2.84
C GLU A 121 2.28 14.14 -3.30
N VAL A 122 1.84 13.99 -4.55
CA VAL A 122 1.36 12.70 -5.08
C VAL A 122 2.17 12.18 -6.26
N LEU A 123 2.93 13.07 -6.90
CA LEU A 123 3.71 12.81 -8.10
C LEU A 123 4.81 13.86 -8.21
N CYS A 124 5.98 13.44 -8.65
CA CYS A 124 7.08 14.31 -9.02
C CYS A 124 7.57 13.94 -10.42
N TYR A 125 7.92 14.92 -11.24
CA TYR A 125 8.59 14.72 -12.51
C TYR A 125 9.96 15.36 -12.47
N THR A 126 11.02 14.59 -12.73
CA THR A 126 12.39 15.11 -12.81
C THR A 126 12.92 14.94 -14.23
N GLY A 127 13.39 16.03 -14.84
CA GLY A 127 13.98 16.00 -16.18
C GLY A 127 15.19 15.07 -16.24
N GLY A 128 15.11 14.03 -17.09
CA GLY A 128 16.12 12.97 -17.20
C GLY A 128 15.82 11.71 -16.38
N SER A 129 15.00 11.79 -15.32
CA SER A 129 14.62 10.65 -14.48
C SER A 129 13.16 10.21 -14.66
N GLY A 130 12.29 11.07 -15.20
CA GLY A 130 10.88 10.77 -15.42
C GLY A 130 10.01 10.96 -14.18
N PHE A 131 8.89 10.25 -14.13
CA PHE A 131 7.91 10.35 -13.04
C PHE A 131 8.27 9.48 -11.85
N ALA A 132 8.29 10.08 -10.66
CA ALA A 132 8.36 9.40 -9.37
C ALA A 132 7.00 9.51 -8.67
N VAL A 133 6.48 8.37 -8.20
CA VAL A 133 5.24 8.34 -7.41
C VAL A 133 5.58 8.64 -5.95
N VAL A 134 4.85 9.59 -5.37
CA VAL A 134 4.89 9.86 -3.93
C VAL A 134 3.63 9.25 -3.31
N PRO A 135 3.74 8.32 -2.34
CA PRO A 135 2.59 7.75 -1.68
C PRO A 135 1.90 8.79 -0.79
N THR A 136 0.57 8.77 -0.75
CA THR A 136 -0.23 9.64 0.14
C THR A 136 -0.24 9.08 1.57
N LYS A 137 -0.60 9.91 2.56
CA LYS A 137 -0.72 9.43 3.95
C LYS A 137 -1.76 8.32 4.09
N ILE A 138 -2.83 8.35 3.29
CA ILE A 138 -3.85 7.30 3.33
C ILE A 138 -3.31 5.98 2.76
N GLU A 139 -2.55 6.02 1.66
CA GLU A 139 -1.90 4.84 1.08
C GLU A 139 -0.89 4.20 2.03
N GLU A 140 -0.07 5.03 2.70
CA GLU A 140 0.84 4.57 3.74
C GLU A 140 0.11 3.90 4.89
N ARG A 141 -1.03 4.47 5.33
CA ARG A 141 -1.87 3.88 6.37
C ARG A 141 -2.43 2.52 5.95
N VAL A 142 -2.96 2.39 4.73
CA VAL A 142 -3.44 1.11 4.20
C VAL A 142 -2.32 0.06 4.25
N LEU A 143 -1.15 0.40 3.71
CA LEU A 143 -0.01 -0.49 3.67
C LEU A 143 0.41 -0.94 5.08
N GLN A 144 0.58 0.01 6.00
CA GLN A 144 0.99 -0.27 7.38
C GLN A 144 -0.02 -1.14 8.12
N GLU A 145 -1.31 -0.80 8.08
CA GLU A 145 -2.34 -1.53 8.81
C GLU A 145 -2.52 -2.95 8.25
N MET A 146 -2.53 -3.12 6.93
CA MET A 146 -2.66 -4.44 6.31
C MET A 146 -1.44 -5.32 6.58
N VAL A 147 -0.22 -4.80 6.37
CA VAL A 147 1.02 -5.55 6.61
C VAL A 147 1.16 -5.93 8.08
N ARG A 148 0.84 -5.01 9.00
CA ARG A 148 0.87 -5.29 10.44
C ARG A 148 -0.11 -6.39 10.83
N THR A 149 -1.34 -6.34 10.32
CA THR A 149 -2.38 -7.33 10.58
C THR A 149 -1.97 -8.70 10.04
N TYR A 150 -1.46 -8.74 8.80
CA TYR A 150 -0.96 -9.98 8.19
C TYR A 150 0.19 -10.57 9.00
N LYS A 151 1.18 -9.76 9.38
CA LYS A 151 2.34 -10.23 10.13
C LYS A 151 1.96 -10.83 11.47
N ALA A 152 1.06 -10.17 12.20
CA ALA A 152 0.56 -10.67 13.47
C ALA A 152 -0.13 -12.04 13.31
N ALA A 153 -1.04 -12.17 12.32
CA ALA A 153 -1.73 -13.42 12.04
C ALA A 153 -0.78 -14.53 11.57
N TRP A 154 0.23 -14.20 10.75
CA TRP A 154 1.26 -15.12 10.30
C TRP A 154 2.09 -15.65 11.47
N ASP A 155 2.55 -14.76 12.36
CA ASP A 155 3.37 -15.15 13.51
C ASP A 155 2.59 -16.05 14.46
N GLU A 156 1.33 -15.72 14.74
CA GLU A 156 0.44 -16.55 15.54
C GLU A 156 0.22 -17.93 14.90
N ALA A 157 -0.08 -17.96 13.61
CA ALA A 157 -0.29 -19.20 12.87
C ALA A 157 0.97 -20.08 12.81
N LYS A 158 2.14 -19.46 12.63
CA LYS A 158 3.43 -20.14 12.61
C LYS A 158 3.78 -20.71 13.99
N ALA A 159 3.60 -19.93 15.05
CA ALA A 159 3.81 -20.40 16.41
C ALA A 159 2.89 -21.58 16.77
N ASN A 160 1.63 -21.55 16.33
CA ASN A 160 0.70 -22.66 16.54
C ASN A 160 1.07 -23.90 15.73
N ARG A 161 1.56 -23.73 14.49
CA ARG A 161 2.08 -24.84 13.68
C ARG A 161 3.29 -25.50 14.33
N ASP A 162 4.23 -24.70 14.85
CA ASP A 162 5.46 -25.21 15.44
C ASP A 162 5.22 -25.86 16.83
N LYS A 163 4.07 -25.58 17.48
CA LYS A 163 3.60 -26.24 18.70
C LYS A 163 2.75 -27.48 18.45
N GLN A 164 2.29 -27.69 17.21
CA GLN A 164 1.51 -28.87 16.88
C GLN A 164 2.46 -30.08 16.93
N PRO A 165 2.22 -31.10 17.76
CA PRO A 165 3.09 -32.26 17.80
C PRO A 165 3.16 -32.82 16.37
N ILE A 166 4.37 -33.04 15.88
CA ILE A 166 4.60 -33.92 14.74
C ILE A 166 3.83 -35.18 15.11
N ALA A 167 2.75 -35.50 14.40
CA ALA A 167 2.07 -36.76 14.61
C ALA A 167 3.17 -37.81 14.54
N ALA A 168 3.42 -38.49 15.67
CA ALA A 168 4.46 -39.50 15.77
C ALA A 168 4.31 -40.36 14.52
N SER A 169 5.35 -40.42 13.71
CA SER A 169 5.38 -41.32 12.56
C SER A 169 5.04 -42.69 13.12
N VAL A 170 3.83 -43.17 12.84
CA VAL A 170 3.46 -44.55 13.12
C VAL A 170 4.48 -45.35 12.33
N ASN A 171 5.43 -45.97 13.04
CA ASN A 171 6.30 -46.97 12.45
C ASN A 171 5.39 -48.14 12.09
N ILE A 172 4.87 -48.13 10.87
CA ILE A 172 4.25 -49.30 10.26
C ILE A 172 5.43 -50.19 9.88
N ASP A 173 5.85 -51.04 10.81
CA ASP A 173 6.75 -52.12 10.46
C ASP A 173 5.99 -53.07 9.51
N ILE A 174 6.62 -53.46 8.41
CA ILE A 174 5.99 -54.06 7.21
C ILE A 174 5.61 -55.54 7.46
N THR A 175 5.35 -55.93 8.71
CA THR A 175 5.09 -57.33 9.10
C THR A 175 3.79 -57.55 9.87
N GLY A 176 2.94 -56.52 10.04
CA GLY A 176 1.56 -56.72 10.50
C GLY A 176 1.41 -57.15 11.96
N VAL A 177 2.32 -56.72 12.85
CA VAL A 177 2.18 -56.93 14.30
C VAL A 177 2.03 -55.57 14.99
N ILE A 178 0.88 -55.37 15.63
CA ILE A 178 0.63 -54.24 16.53
C ILE A 178 1.48 -54.48 17.78
N ILE A 179 2.45 -53.60 18.05
CA ILE A 179 3.21 -53.63 19.30
C ILE A 179 2.42 -52.78 20.31
N GLU A 180 1.81 -53.42 21.31
CA GLU A 180 1.25 -52.70 22.46
C GLU A 180 2.40 -52.05 23.25
N GLU A 181 2.24 -50.76 23.57
CA GLU A 181 3.22 -49.99 24.34
C GLU A 181 3.38 -50.59 25.74
N SER A 182 4.57 -51.15 26.02
CA SER A 182 4.98 -51.51 27.37
C SER A 182 5.44 -50.25 28.11
N THR A 183 4.67 -49.82 29.10
CA THR A 183 5.06 -48.75 30.02
C THR A 183 6.15 -49.25 30.96
N PHE A 184 7.40 -48.85 30.74
CA PHE A 184 8.49 -49.09 31.68
C PHE A 184 8.43 -48.05 32.80
N ASP A 185 7.95 -48.46 33.97
CA ASP A 185 8.00 -47.67 35.20
C ASP A 185 9.46 -47.57 35.68
N THR A 186 9.99 -46.35 35.74
CA THR A 186 11.34 -46.10 36.24
C THR A 186 11.24 -45.34 37.55
N THR A 187 11.10 -46.09 38.64
CA THR A 187 11.34 -45.57 39.99
C THR A 187 12.44 -46.42 40.62
N ILE A 188 13.59 -45.80 40.87
CA ILE A 188 14.70 -46.32 41.68
C ILE A 188 14.42 -46.01 43.14
#